data_AF-A0A968HC90-F1
#
_entry.id   AF-A0A968HC90-F1
#
_cell.length_a   1.000
_cell.length_b   1.000
_cell.length_c   1.000
_cell.angle_alpha   90.00
_cell.angle_beta   90.00
_cell.angle_gamma   90.00
#
_symmetry.space_group_name_H-M   'P 1'
#
loop_
_entity.id
_entity.type
_entity.pdbx_description
1 polymer ?
#
loop_
_entity_poly.entity_id
_entity_poly.type
_entity_poly.pdbx_seq_one_letter_code
_entity_poly.pdbx_strand_id
1 'polypeptide(L)' 'MSPNKIKALLIEHDVKQRDIAAKLGVTPGTVSAAISGDRKYRSRRVHDEVAAQVKRPIHKLWPKLYA' A
#
# COMPACT_ATOMS: atom_id res chain seq x y z
N MET A 1 -7.19 8.04 -2.20
CA MET A 1 -6.02 8.90 -1.99
C MET A 1 -5.11 8.82 -3.22
N SER A 2 -4.17 9.76 -3.42
CA SER A 2 -3.19 9.63 -4.51
C SER A 2 -2.03 8.71 -4.08
N PRO A 3 -1.39 7.97 -5.00
CA PRO A 3 -0.26 7.10 -4.66
C PRO A 3 0.87 7.81 -3.93
N ASN A 4 1.19 9.05 -4.33
CA ASN A 4 2.24 9.86 -3.70
C ASN A 4 1.92 10.16 -2.23
N LYS A 5 0.65 10.39 -1.89
CA LYS A 5 0.23 10.59 -0.50
C LYS A 5 0.35 9.31 0.33
N ILE A 6 0.08 8.14 -0.26
CA ILE A 6 0.29 6.85 0.41
C ILE A 6 1.79 6.60 0.67
N LYS A 7 2.65 6.93 -0.31
CA LYS A 7 4.10 6.86 -0.13
C LYS A 7 4.61 7.82 0.95
N ALA A 8 4.08 9.04 1.01
CA ALA A 8 4.40 9.99 2.07
C ALA A 8 4.02 9.45 3.45
N LEU A 9 2.83 8.86 3.61
CA LEU A 9 2.42 8.21 4.86
C LEU A 9 3.35 7.06 5.26
N LEU A 10 3.81 6.24 4.31
CA LEU A 10 4.78 5.18 4.62
C LEU A 10 6.08 5.77 5.18
N ILE A 11 6.56 6.89 4.63
CA ILE A 11 7.75 7.58 5.14
C ILE A 11 7.49 8.18 6.53
N GLU A 12 6.35 8.83 6.74
CA GLU A 12 5.95 9.41 8.05
C GLU A 12 5.89 8.35 9.16
N HIS A 13 5.54 7.11 8.81
CA HIS A 13 5.48 5.98 9.73
C HIS A 13 6.78 5.18 9.84
N ASP A 14 7.86 5.61 9.19
CA ASP A 14 9.15 4.90 9.07
C ASP A 14 9.01 3.48 8.50
N VAL A 15 8.05 3.28 7.59
CA VAL A 15 7.78 1.99 6.95
C VAL A 15 8.34 1.98 5.54
N LYS A 16 9.27 1.07 5.26
CA LYS A 16 9.81 0.90 3.90
C LYS A 16 8.98 -0.13 3.14
N GLN A 17 8.77 0.13 1.84
CA GLN A 17 8.08 -0.82 0.97
C GLN A 17 8.80 -2.18 0.88
N ARG A 18 10.13 -2.19 1.06
CA ARG A 18 10.94 -3.41 1.12
C ARG A 18 10.57 -4.28 2.32
N ASP A 19 10.20 -3.70 3.46
CA ASP A 19 9.84 -4.46 4.66
C ASP A 19 8.47 -5.11 4.48
N ILE A 20 7.52 -4.37 3.89
CA ILE A 20 6.21 -4.90 3.47
C ILE A 20 6.41 -6.04 2.47
N ALA A 21 7.29 -5.86 1.48
CA ALA A 21 7.58 -6.85 0.47
C ALA A 21 8.18 -8.13 1.09
N ALA A 22 9.16 -7.98 1.99
CA ALA A 22 9.77 -9.09 2.72
C ALA A 22 8.74 -9.84 3.59
N LYS A 23 7.90 -9.11 4.33
CA LYS A 23 6.84 -9.70 5.18
C LYS A 23 5.82 -10.48 4.36
N LEU A 24 5.51 -10.03 3.15
CA LEU A 24 4.53 -10.68 2.28
C LEU A 24 5.14 -11.71 1.31
N GLY A 25 6.47 -11.84 1.27
CA GLY A 25 7.15 -12.72 0.32
C GLY A 25 6.95 -12.29 -1.14
N VAL A 26 6.86 -10.99 -1.40
CA VAL A 26 6.69 -10.41 -2.75
C VAL A 26 7.87 -9.50 -3.10
N THR A 27 7.94 -9.06 -4.35
CA THR A 27 8.96 -8.07 -4.75
C THR A 27 8.55 -6.66 -4.32
N PRO A 28 9.50 -5.75 -4.03
CA PRO A 28 9.19 -4.33 -3.79
C PRO A 28 8.43 -3.68 -4.96
N GLY A 29 8.68 -4.13 -6.20
CA GLY A 29 7.96 -3.70 -7.38
C GLY A 29 6.46 -4.02 -7.31
N THR A 30 6.09 -5.18 -6.79
CA THR A 30 4.69 -5.57 -6.54
C THR A 30 4.03 -4.63 -5.53
N VAL A 31 4.74 -4.24 -4.47
CA VAL A 31 4.21 -3.29 -3.47
C VAL A 31 4.01 -1.91 -4.08
N SER A 32 5.00 -1.41 -4.83
CA SER A 32 4.88 -0.12 -5.53
C SER A 32 3.72 -0.11 -6.54
N ALA A 33 3.56 -1.21 -7.29
CA ALA A 33 2.45 -1.39 -8.23
C ALA A 33 1.09 -1.41 -7.52
N ALA A 34 0.96 -2.08 -6.37
CA ALA A 34 -0.28 -2.04 -5.58
C ALA A 34 -0.56 -0.61 -5.06
N ILE A 35 0.45 0.10 -4.57
CA ILE A 35 0.31 1.49 -4.10
C ILE A 35 -0.15 2.44 -5.21
N SER A 36 0.23 2.18 -6.47
CA SER A 36 -0.23 2.98 -7.62
C SER A 36 -1.76 3.04 -7.74
N GLY A 37 -2.47 2.05 -7.16
CA GLY A 37 -3.92 1.97 -7.18
C GLY A 37 -4.50 1.62 -8.56
N ASP A 38 -3.66 1.21 -9.51
CA ASP A 38 -4.11 0.65 -10.78
C ASP A 38 -4.86 -0.66 -10.53
N ARG A 39 -6.05 -0.78 -11.14
CA ARG A 39 -6.94 -1.94 -11.02
C ARG A 39 -6.23 -3.23 -11.47
N LYS A 40 -5.28 -3.14 -12.40
CA LYS A 40 -4.48 -4.27 -12.88
C LYS A 40 -3.56 -4.86 -11.81
N TYR A 41 -3.13 -4.05 -10.84
CA TYR A 41 -2.18 -4.44 -9.78
C TYR A 41 -2.83 -4.46 -8.39
N ARG A 42 -4.17 -4.61 -8.35
CA ARG A 42 -4.93 -4.68 -7.10
C ARG A 42 -4.59 -5.96 -6.36
N SER A 43 -3.81 -5.83 -5.29
CA SER A 43 -3.58 -6.91 -4.32
C SER A 43 -4.16 -6.51 -2.98
N ARG A 44 -5.26 -7.17 -2.57
CA ARG A 44 -5.91 -6.88 -1.28
C ARG A 44 -4.96 -7.14 -0.11
N ARG A 45 -4.19 -8.22 -0.18
CA ARG A 45 -3.18 -8.57 0.83
C ARG A 45 -2.13 -7.46 1.02
N VAL A 46 -1.64 -6.86 -0.07
CA VAL A 46 -0.69 -5.74 0.02
C VAL A 46 -1.35 -4.49 0.57
N HIS A 47 -2.57 -4.17 0.11
CA HIS A 47 -3.30 -3.00 0.60
C HIS A 47 -3.65 -3.08 2.08
N ASP A 48 -4.05 -4.26 2.57
CA ASP A 48 -4.35 -4.48 3.98
C ASP A 48 -3.09 -4.33 4.84
N GLU A 49 -1.96 -4.87 4.39
CA GLU A 49 -0.68 -4.70 5.10
C GLU A 49 -0.23 -3.23 5.11
N VAL A 50 -0.28 -2.52 3.98
CA VAL A 50 0.04 -1.09 3.93
C VAL A 50 -0.90 -0.31 4.87
N ALA A 51 -2.19 -0.60 4.85
CA ALA A 51 -3.20 0.02 5.71
C ALA A 51 -2.89 -0.20 7.21
N ALA A 52 -2.50 -1.42 7.58
CA ALA A 52 -2.09 -1.76 8.94
C ALA A 52 -0.85 -0.97 9.38
N GLN A 53 0.16 -0.87 8.50
CA GLN A 53 1.42 -0.18 8.78
C GLN A 53 1.22 1.34 8.98
N VAL A 54 0.37 1.97 8.16
CA VAL A 54 0.06 3.41 8.28
C VAL A 54 -1.13 3.69 9.22
N LYS A 55 -1.62 2.68 9.96
CA LYS A 55 -2.75 2.76 10.90
C LYS A 55 -3.97 3.48 10.31
N ARG A 56 -4.28 3.24 9.04
CA ARG A 56 -5.42 3.87 8.35
C ARG A 56 -6.29 2.82 7.66
N PRO A 57 -7.62 3.04 7.58
CA PRO A 57 -8.50 2.11 6.89
C PRO A 57 -8.19 2.03 5.40
N ILE A 58 -8.27 0.82 4.84
CA ILE A 58 -8.02 0.55 3.42
C ILE A 58 -8.91 1.40 2.47
N HIS A 59 -10.18 1.63 2.83
CA HIS A 59 -11.11 2.44 2.04
C HIS A 59 -10.74 3.92 2.01
N LYS A 60 -10.00 4.43 3.01
CA LYS A 60 -9.50 5.81 3.00
C LYS A 60 -8.27 5.96 2.09
N LEU A 61 -7.44 4.92 2.03
CA LEU A 61 -6.25 4.88 1.17
C LEU A 61 -6.65 4.66 -0.30
N TRP A 62 -7.46 3.64 -0.59
CA TRP A 62 -7.93 3.31 -1.93
C TRP A 62 -9.47 3.34 -2.05
N PRO A 63 -10.11 4.52 -1.97
CA PRO A 63 -11.57 4.65 -2.06
C PRO A 63 -12.12 4.14 -3.39
N LYS A 64 -11.39 4.31 -4.50
CA LYS A 64 -11.84 3.82 -5.81
C LYS A 64 -11.85 2.29 -5.94
N LEU A 65 -11.16 1.58 -5.04
CA LEU A 65 -11.06 0.12 -5.08
C LEU A 65 -11.92 -0.57 -4.02
N TYR A 66 -12.17 0.09 -2.88
CA TYR A 66 -12.85 -0.48 -1.71
C TYR A 66 -13.99 0.41 -1.17
N ALA A 67 -14.59 1.23 -2.04
CA ALA A 67 -15.85 1.91 -1.75
C ALA A 67 -17.00 0.91 -1.62
#